data_AF-A0A9W6IXN4-F1
#
_entry.id   AF-A0A9W6IXN4-F1
#
_cell.length_a   1.000
_cell.length_b   1.000
_cell.length_c   1.000
_cell.angle_alpha   90.00
_cell.angle_beta   90.00
_cell.angle_gamma   90.00
#
_symmetry.space_group_name_H-M   'P 1'
#
loop_
_entity.id
_entity.type
_entity.pdbx_description
1 polymer ?
#
loop_
_entity_poly.entity_id
_entity_poly.type
_entity_poly.pdbx_seq_one_letter_code
_entity_poly.pdbx_strand_id
1 'polypeptide(L)'
;MRLTAPSIVAALVASGALATPALAASDEFGLDYRVERRDAGRFSIESCIAAAQTAADAAGLVTTVDKLHPGELGVLAAGPRGGGGSLIVYCIGVDRKTVFVVQAMDYMRRDSAAASALADSVHGALMKASR
;
A
#
# COMPACT_ATOMS: atom_id res chain seq x y z
N MET A 1 45.97 -55.86 -35.58
CA MET A 1 46.40 -54.47 -35.85
C MET A 1 45.23 -53.55 -35.56
N ARG A 2 45.47 -52.48 -34.80
CA ARG A 2 44.47 -51.58 -34.22
C ARG A 2 43.64 -50.86 -35.30
N LEU A 3 42.32 -50.76 -35.12
CA LEU A 3 41.57 -49.60 -35.62
C LEU A 3 40.71 -49.03 -34.48
N THR A 4 40.97 -47.76 -34.27
CA THR A 4 40.52 -46.86 -33.20
C THR A 4 39.07 -46.43 -33.39
N ALA A 5 38.30 -46.46 -32.31
CA ALA A 5 36.95 -45.90 -32.25
C ALA A 5 36.95 -44.37 -32.45
N PRO A 6 36.04 -43.80 -33.24
CA PRO A 6 35.80 -42.36 -33.20
C PRO A 6 34.87 -42.04 -32.02
N SER A 7 35.40 -41.34 -31.03
CA SER A 7 34.62 -40.73 -29.94
C SER A 7 33.68 -39.67 -30.50
N ILE A 8 32.38 -39.96 -30.49
CA ILE A 8 31.33 -38.95 -30.70
C ILE A 8 31.27 -38.10 -29.44
N VAL A 9 31.79 -36.87 -29.51
CA VAL A 9 31.62 -35.85 -28.48
C VAL A 9 30.16 -35.37 -28.54
N ALA A 10 29.32 -35.91 -27.67
CA ALA A 10 27.98 -35.38 -27.44
C ALA A 10 28.10 -34.09 -26.61
N ALA A 11 28.01 -32.94 -27.27
CA ALA A 11 27.87 -31.65 -26.61
C ALA A 11 26.45 -31.53 -26.03
N LEU A 12 26.25 -31.95 -24.77
CA LEU A 12 25.07 -31.57 -23.99
C LEU A 12 25.25 -30.12 -23.55
N VAL A 13 24.69 -29.18 -24.32
CA VAL A 13 24.48 -27.80 -23.86
C VAL A 13 23.40 -27.87 -22.79
N ALA A 14 23.81 -27.92 -21.53
CA ALA A 14 22.92 -27.74 -20.40
C ALA A 14 22.43 -26.29 -20.42
N SER A 15 21.24 -26.06 -20.99
CA SER A 15 20.48 -24.83 -20.81
C SER A 15 20.01 -24.76 -19.36
N GLY A 16 20.93 -24.42 -18.46
CA GLY A 16 20.63 -24.02 -17.10
C GLY A 16 19.85 -22.72 -17.17
N ALA A 17 18.52 -22.82 -17.20
CA ALA A 17 17.65 -21.71 -16.90
C ALA A 17 18.10 -21.16 -15.54
N LEU A 18 18.74 -20.00 -15.57
CA LEU A 18 19.04 -19.19 -14.39
C LEU A 18 17.70 -18.71 -13.83
N ALA A 19 17.02 -19.57 -13.08
CA ALA A 19 15.95 -19.17 -12.20
C ALA A 19 16.60 -18.40 -11.06
N THR A 20 16.79 -17.09 -11.24
CA THR A 20 17.10 -16.19 -10.13
C THR A 20 15.95 -16.34 -9.13
N PRO A 21 16.22 -16.68 -7.85
CA PRO A 21 15.18 -16.73 -6.85
C PRO A 21 14.55 -15.34 -6.77
N ALA A 22 13.23 -15.26 -6.99
CA ALA A 22 12.49 -14.06 -6.62
C ALA A 22 12.70 -13.86 -5.13
N LEU A 23 13.37 -12.78 -4.73
CA LEU A 23 13.46 -12.39 -3.33
C LEU A 23 12.02 -12.19 -2.85
N ALA A 24 11.54 -13.11 -2.01
CA ALA A 24 10.29 -12.93 -1.31
C ALA A 24 10.38 -11.63 -0.50
N ALA A 25 9.34 -10.80 -0.54
CA ALA A 25 9.23 -9.65 0.36
C ALA A 25 9.46 -10.15 1.79
N SER A 26 10.24 -9.43 2.59
CA SER A 26 10.53 -9.80 3.98
C SER A 26 9.24 -10.01 4.79
N ASP A 27 9.18 -11.06 5.61
CA ASP A 27 8.07 -11.35 6.55
C ASP A 27 7.88 -10.28 7.66
N GLU A 28 8.74 -9.26 7.65
CA GLU A 28 8.69 -8.12 8.55
C GLU A 28 7.87 -7.00 7.92
N PHE A 29 6.60 -6.96 8.27
CA PHE A 29 5.65 -5.96 7.82
C PHE A 29 4.87 -5.40 9.01
N GLY A 30 4.82 -4.08 9.11
CA GLY A 30 4.07 -3.33 10.11
C GLY A 30 2.79 -2.79 9.50
N LEU A 31 1.68 -2.91 10.23
CA LEU A 31 0.36 -2.52 9.77
C LEU A 31 -0.44 -1.96 10.93
N ASP A 32 -0.98 -0.78 10.74
CA ASP A 32 -1.87 -0.16 11.71
C ASP A 32 -3.12 0.41 11.05
N TYR A 33 -4.22 0.38 11.78
CA TYR A 33 -5.53 0.83 11.34
C TYR A 33 -6.14 1.82 12.32
N ARG A 34 -6.79 2.85 11.77
CA ARG A 34 -7.74 3.69 12.51
C ARG A 34 -9.05 3.69 11.76
N VAL A 35 -10.14 3.40 12.46
CA VAL A 35 -11.48 3.29 11.87
C VAL A 35 -12.43 4.18 12.62
N GLU A 36 -13.18 4.98 11.88
CA GLU A 36 -14.16 5.89 12.45
C GLU A 36 -15.40 6.01 11.57
N ARG A 37 -16.46 6.53 12.18
CA ARG A 37 -17.73 6.79 11.49
C ARG A 37 -18.23 8.19 11.82
N ARG A 38 -18.53 8.97 10.79
CA ARG A 38 -19.03 10.34 10.91
C ARG A 38 -20.35 10.52 10.18
N ASP A 39 -21.07 11.57 10.55
CA ASP A 39 -22.31 11.91 9.85
C ASP A 39 -22.01 12.41 8.45
N ALA A 40 -22.67 11.83 7.44
CA ALA A 40 -22.41 12.18 6.04
C ALA A 40 -22.82 13.62 5.71
N GLY A 41 -23.77 14.20 6.46
CA GLY A 41 -24.15 15.61 6.30
C GLY A 41 -23.09 16.60 6.79
N ARG A 42 -22.10 16.13 7.57
CA ARG A 42 -20.96 16.94 8.04
C ARG A 42 -19.65 16.56 7.36
N PHE A 43 -19.51 15.31 6.96
CA PHE A 43 -18.28 14.79 6.38
C PHE A 43 -18.60 13.82 5.26
N SER A 44 -18.65 14.33 4.01
CA SER A 44 -18.93 13.53 2.83
C SER A 44 -17.73 12.66 2.43
N ILE A 45 -17.93 11.74 1.48
CA ILE A 45 -16.84 10.92 0.92
C ILE A 45 -15.80 11.82 0.24
N GLU A 46 -16.23 12.83 -0.53
CA GLU A 46 -15.36 13.78 -1.21
C GLU A 46 -14.54 14.60 -0.21
N SER A 47 -15.18 15.07 0.86
CA SER A 47 -14.49 15.80 1.93
C SER A 47 -13.48 14.90 2.65
N CYS A 48 -13.81 13.62 2.84
CA CYS A 48 -12.92 12.63 3.41
C CYS A 48 -11.69 12.39 2.52
N ILE A 49 -11.86 12.20 1.21
CA ILE A 49 -10.74 12.01 0.28
C ILE A 49 -9.87 13.26 0.18
N ALA A 50 -10.46 14.45 0.07
CA ALA A 50 -9.70 15.70 0.02
C ALA A 50 -8.88 15.93 1.31
N ALA A 51 -9.46 15.61 2.47
CA ALA A 51 -8.75 15.67 3.75
C ALA A 51 -7.63 14.62 3.83
N ALA A 52 -7.86 13.41 3.32
CA ALA A 52 -6.85 12.36 3.24
C ALA A 52 -5.68 12.75 2.33
N GLN A 53 -5.96 13.35 1.16
CA GLN A 53 -4.94 13.88 0.25
C GLN A 53 -4.09 14.94 0.94
N THR A 54 -4.74 15.93 1.56
CA THR A 54 -4.05 16.99 2.31
C THR A 54 -3.16 16.43 3.41
N ALA A 55 -3.63 15.42 4.15
CA ALA A 55 -2.87 14.78 5.21
C ALA A 55 -1.69 13.96 4.67
N ALA A 56 -1.88 13.25 3.55
CA ALA A 56 -0.82 12.50 2.88
C ALA A 56 0.28 13.42 2.36
N ASP A 57 -0.09 14.54 1.72
CA ASP A 57 0.84 15.54 1.22
C ASP A 57 1.63 16.19 2.37
N ALA A 58 0.97 16.50 3.48
CA ALA A 58 1.62 17.02 4.70
C ALA A 58 2.58 16.01 5.34
N ALA A 59 2.33 14.71 5.17
CA ALA A 59 3.24 13.64 5.56
C ALA A 59 4.37 13.39 4.54
N GLY A 60 4.44 14.19 3.46
CA GLY A 60 5.44 14.05 2.39
C GLY A 60 5.23 12.83 1.48
N LEU A 61 4.04 12.22 1.55
CA LEU A 61 3.66 11.13 0.66
C LEU A 61 3.20 11.67 -0.68
N VAL A 62 3.32 10.84 -1.71
CA VAL A 62 2.79 11.15 -3.04
C VAL A 62 1.61 10.25 -3.30
N THR A 63 0.47 10.87 -3.63
CA THR A 63 -0.71 10.14 -4.09
C THR A 63 -0.38 9.39 -5.37
N THR A 64 -0.58 8.08 -5.34
CA THR A 64 -0.29 7.18 -6.46
C THR A 64 -1.58 6.75 -7.16
N VAL A 65 -2.66 6.60 -6.39
CA VAL A 65 -3.99 6.25 -6.91
C VAL A 65 -5.05 7.00 -6.11
N ASP A 66 -6.01 7.57 -6.82
CA ASP A 66 -7.27 8.07 -6.26
C ASP A 66 -8.43 7.47 -7.08
N LYS A 67 -9.45 6.96 -6.39
CA LYS A 67 -10.68 6.44 -6.98
C LYS A 67 -11.85 6.99 -6.21
N LEU A 68 -12.82 7.54 -6.93
CA LEU A 68 -14.06 8.05 -6.34
C LEU A 68 -15.27 7.45 -7.06
N HIS A 69 -16.10 6.76 -6.28
CA HIS A 69 -17.42 6.26 -6.66
C HIS A 69 -18.43 7.06 -5.82
N PRO A 70 -19.08 8.07 -6.43
CA PRO A 70 -19.91 9.02 -5.69
C PRO A 70 -20.96 8.32 -4.81
N GLY A 71 -21.03 8.72 -3.54
CA GLY A 71 -21.97 8.17 -2.57
C GLY A 71 -21.64 6.78 -2.02
N GLU A 72 -20.66 6.06 -2.58
CA GLU A 72 -20.35 4.69 -2.18
C GLU A 72 -18.93 4.54 -1.62
N LEU A 73 -17.91 4.97 -2.37
CA LEU A 73 -16.52 4.67 -2.03
C LEU A 73 -15.53 5.66 -2.63
N GLY A 74 -14.73 6.27 -1.76
CA GLY A 74 -13.46 6.90 -2.09
C GLY A 74 -12.30 6.03 -1.63
N VAL A 75 -11.24 5.93 -2.43
CA VAL A 75 -9.98 5.29 -2.04
C VAL A 75 -8.81 6.17 -2.43
N LEU A 76 -8.02 6.56 -1.44
CA LEU A 76 -6.71 7.17 -1.64
C LEU A 76 -5.62 6.15 -1.35
N ALA A 77 -4.68 5.98 -2.26
CA ALA A 77 -3.42 5.28 -2.00
C ALA A 77 -2.25 6.24 -2.21
N ALA A 78 -1.39 6.37 -1.20
CA ALA A 78 -0.22 7.24 -1.22
C ALA A 78 1.01 6.51 -0.66
N GLY A 79 2.20 6.94 -1.08
CA GLY A 79 3.45 6.38 -0.61
C GLY A 79 4.65 7.28 -0.89
N PRO A 80 5.83 6.96 -0.34
CA PRO A 80 7.06 7.70 -0.60
C PRO A 80 7.50 7.52 -2.04
N ARG A 81 8.12 8.56 -2.63
CA ARG A 81 8.64 8.52 -4.02
C ARG A 81 9.67 7.39 -4.26
N GLY A 82 10.42 7.02 -3.23
CA GLY A 82 11.44 5.98 -3.28
C GLY A 82 10.95 4.58 -2.92
N GLY A 83 9.64 4.39 -2.74
CA GLY A 83 9.07 3.17 -2.14
C GLY A 83 9.22 3.14 -0.62
N GLY A 84 8.67 2.11 0.02
CA GLY A 84 8.58 2.00 1.49
C GLY A 84 7.16 2.18 2.01
N GLY A 85 7.02 2.51 3.30
CA GLY A 85 5.74 2.47 4.00
C GLY A 85 4.60 3.24 3.32
N SER A 86 3.49 2.56 3.04
CA SER A 86 2.35 3.07 2.26
C SER A 86 1.16 3.46 3.12
N LEU A 87 0.33 4.35 2.60
CA LEU A 87 -0.93 4.79 3.18
C LEU A 87 -2.08 4.42 2.25
N ILE A 88 -3.13 3.80 2.78
CA ILE A 88 -4.42 3.66 2.11
C ILE A 88 -5.49 4.26 3.00
N VAL A 89 -6.33 5.14 2.43
CA VAL A 89 -7.51 5.66 3.11
C VAL A 89 -8.74 5.27 2.31
N TYR A 90 -9.64 4.53 2.95
CA TYR A 90 -10.96 4.24 2.43
C TYR A 90 -11.96 5.21 3.04
N CYS A 91 -12.80 5.83 2.21
CA CYS A 91 -13.93 6.67 2.62
C CYS A 91 -15.19 6.01 2.08
N ILE A 92 -16.03 5.45 2.94
CA ILE A 92 -17.12 4.54 2.57
C ILE A 92 -18.44 5.16 2.98
N GLY A 93 -19.36 5.30 2.02
CA GLY A 93 -20.74 5.69 2.27
C GLY A 93 -21.54 4.50 2.80
N VAL A 94 -22.15 4.64 3.97
CA VAL A 94 -23.07 3.66 4.55
C VAL A 94 -24.25 4.40 5.16
N ASP A 95 -25.43 4.28 4.57
CA ASP A 95 -26.62 5.05 4.93
C ASP A 95 -26.33 6.56 5.00
N ARG A 96 -26.59 7.20 6.15
CA ARG A 96 -26.30 8.62 6.42
C ARG A 96 -24.93 8.82 7.08
N LYS A 97 -23.99 7.89 6.87
CA LYS A 97 -22.67 7.91 7.50
C LYS A 97 -21.58 7.79 6.46
N THR A 98 -20.48 8.46 6.75
CA THR A 98 -19.19 8.24 6.09
C THR A 98 -18.30 7.51 7.08
N VAL A 99 -17.94 6.28 6.76
CA VAL A 99 -16.93 5.51 7.48
C VAL A 99 -15.59 5.81 6.83
N PHE A 100 -14.54 5.97 7.62
CA PHE A 100 -13.20 5.99 7.08
C PHE A 100 -12.29 4.99 7.77
N VAL A 101 -11.44 4.35 6.96
CA VAL A 101 -10.40 3.43 7.39
C VAL A 101 -9.07 4.00 6.93
N VAL A 102 -8.24 4.39 7.88
CA VAL A 102 -6.84 4.75 7.64
C VAL A 102 -6.01 3.51 7.85
N GLN A 103 -5.31 3.07 6.82
CA GLN A 103 -4.39 1.94 6.84
C GLN A 103 -2.98 2.46 6.56
N ALA A 104 -2.08 2.37 7.53
CA ALA A 104 -0.68 2.70 7.35
C ALA A 104 0.16 1.44 7.43
N MET A 105 1.16 1.36 6.54
CA MET A 105 1.95 0.17 6.28
C MET A 105 3.44 0.54 6.37
N ASP A 106 4.27 -0.36 6.89
CA ASP A 106 5.72 -0.29 6.81
C ASP A 106 6.26 -1.65 6.35
N TYR A 107 6.84 -1.69 5.15
CA TYR A 107 7.35 -2.93 4.54
C TYR A 107 8.74 -3.32 5.04
N MET A 108 9.33 -2.55 5.95
CA MET A 108 10.71 -2.75 6.41
C MET A 108 10.79 -3.25 7.85
N ARG A 109 9.71 -3.15 8.63
CA ARG A 109 9.71 -3.43 10.07
C ARG A 109 8.36 -3.95 10.54
N ARG A 110 8.35 -5.07 11.26
CA ARG A 110 7.21 -5.51 12.07
C ARG A 110 6.95 -4.52 13.21
N ASP A 111 5.68 -4.36 13.62
CA ASP A 111 5.25 -3.48 14.72
C ASP A 111 5.80 -2.05 14.61
N SER A 112 5.76 -1.50 13.39
CA SER A 112 6.37 -0.21 13.08
C SER A 112 5.67 0.95 13.78
N ALA A 113 6.37 1.57 14.73
CA ALA A 113 5.97 2.84 15.33
C ALA A 113 5.77 3.95 14.28
N ALA A 114 6.46 3.88 13.14
CA ALA A 114 6.28 4.83 12.05
C ALA A 114 4.92 4.62 11.35
N ALA A 115 4.50 3.37 11.11
CA ALA A 115 3.18 3.07 10.59
C ALA A 115 2.08 3.55 11.56
N SER A 116 2.23 3.27 12.86
CA SER A 116 1.27 3.75 13.89
C SER A 116 1.19 5.27 13.93
N ALA A 117 2.33 5.96 13.96
CA ALA A 117 2.37 7.43 13.99
C ALA A 117 1.75 8.06 12.73
N LEU A 118 1.98 7.46 11.55
CA LEU A 118 1.35 7.90 10.31
C LEU A 118 -0.17 7.70 10.36
N ALA A 119 -0.64 6.54 10.80
CA ALA A 119 -2.06 6.26 10.96
C ALA A 119 -2.72 7.25 11.93
N ASP A 120 -2.09 7.53 13.07
CA ASP A 120 -2.57 8.49 14.07
C ASP A 120 -2.64 9.92 13.51
N SER A 121 -1.60 10.35 12.79
CA SER A 121 -1.52 11.69 12.20
C SER A 121 -2.62 11.90 11.15
N VAL A 122 -2.77 10.97 10.21
CA VAL A 122 -3.80 11.03 9.15
C VAL A 122 -5.19 10.94 9.77
N HIS A 123 -5.41 10.03 10.71
CA HIS A 123 -6.66 9.95 11.45
C HIS A 123 -6.98 11.26 12.17
N GLY A 124 -6.02 11.87 12.87
CA GLY A 124 -6.19 13.16 13.53
C GLY A 124 -6.60 14.28 12.57
N ALA A 125 -6.04 14.29 11.35
CA ALA A 125 -6.43 15.22 10.31
C ALA A 125 -7.87 15.01 9.82
N LEU A 126 -8.26 13.75 9.54
CA LEU A 126 -9.63 13.41 9.15
C LEU A 126 -10.63 13.75 10.26
N MET A 127 -10.26 13.47 11.51
CA MET A 127 -11.03 13.82 12.70
C MET A 127 -11.28 15.31 12.80
N LYS A 128 -10.25 16.13 12.55
CA LYS A 128 -10.37 17.59 12.53
C LYS A 128 -11.25 18.08 11.38
N ALA A 129 -11.12 17.48 10.19
CA ALA A 129 -11.93 17.83 9.03
C ALA A 129 -13.41 17.42 9.16
N SER A 130 -13.70 16.44 10.02
CA SER A 130 -15.06 15.90 10.23
C SER A 130 -15.89 16.59 11.34
N ARG A 131 -15.38 17.67 11.95
CA ARG A 131 -16.03 18.34 13.10
C ARG A 131 -17.21 19.20 12.67
#